data_AF-A0A1J3GUV3-F1
#
_entry.id   AF-A0A1J3GUV3-F1
#
_cell.length_a   1.000
_cell.length_b   1.000
_cell.length_c   1.000
_cell.angle_alpha   90.00
_cell.angle_beta   90.00
_cell.angle_gamma   90.00
#
_symmetry.space_group_name_H-M   'P 1'
#
loop_
_entity.id
_entity.type
_entity.pdbx_description
1 polymer ?
#
loop_
_entity_poly.entity_id
_entity_poly.type
_entity_poly.pdbx_seq_one_letter_code
_entity_poly.pdbx_strand_id
1 'polypeptide(L)'
;MSSSRDSLVEALRMKGGNGEHSYATNAHDQRRASYETRHVVVEHVREMVKKIAFPGCIKVADFGCSSGQNTLLVVSLIFNTIMESYQHIGQNLPEIDICLNDLPENDFNTTFKL
;
A
#
# COMPACT_ATOMS: atom_id res chain seq x y z
N MET A 1 -11.70 28.14 9.78
CA MET A 1 -12.56 27.01 9.35
C MET A 1 -12.05 25.70 9.97
N SER A 2 -11.75 25.69 11.28
CA SER A 2 -10.51 25.05 11.76
C SER A 2 -10.61 24.40 13.15
N SER A 3 -11.61 23.57 13.41
CA SER A 3 -11.64 22.77 14.66
C SER A 3 -12.43 21.48 14.48
N SER A 4 -13.62 21.56 13.88
CA SER A 4 -14.47 20.38 13.67
C SER A 4 -13.92 19.41 12.62
N ARG A 5 -13.14 19.89 11.64
CA ARG A 5 -12.52 19.02 10.62
C ARG A 5 -11.35 18.26 11.21
N ASP A 6 -10.49 18.95 11.95
CA ASP A 6 -9.28 18.38 12.54
C ASP A 6 -9.64 17.34 13.62
N SER A 7 -10.69 17.61 14.42
CA SER A 7 -11.21 16.62 15.38
C SER A 7 -11.77 15.36 14.70
N LEU A 8 -12.37 15.50 13.51
CA LEU A 8 -12.89 14.36 12.76
C LEU A 8 -11.74 13.53 12.18
N VAL A 9 -10.73 14.18 11.62
CA VAL A 9 -9.59 13.48 11.05
C VAL A 9 -8.79 12.73 12.13
N GLU A 10 -8.59 13.36 13.29
CA GLU A 10 -7.96 12.69 14.43
C GLU A 10 -8.76 11.48 14.93
N ALA A 11 -10.09 11.56 14.93
CA ALA A 11 -10.95 10.45 15.33
C ALA A 11 -10.98 9.28 14.33
N LEU A 12 -10.70 9.54 13.05
CA LEU A 12 -10.79 8.54 11.98
C LEU A 12 -9.45 7.90 11.62
N ARG A 13 -8.31 8.50 11.96
CA ARG A 13 -7.00 7.87 11.74
C ARG A 13 -6.76 6.69 12.67
N MET A 14 -5.89 5.79 12.24
CA MET A 14 -5.40 4.72 13.10
C MET A 14 -4.39 5.26 14.12
N LYS A 15 -4.26 4.55 15.26
CA LYS A 15 -3.30 4.91 16.30
C LYS A 15 -1.87 4.69 15.81
N GLY A 16 -1.12 5.78 15.65
CA GLY A 16 0.27 5.75 15.20
C GLY A 16 1.26 5.13 16.19
N GLY A 17 2.54 5.14 15.80
CA GLY A 17 3.66 4.57 16.55
C GLY A 17 3.86 3.06 16.32
N ASN A 18 4.79 2.50 17.09
CA ASN A 18 5.17 1.08 17.06
C ASN A 18 5.12 0.40 18.45
N GLY A 19 4.51 1.07 19.44
CA GLY A 19 4.32 0.52 20.78
C GLY A 19 3.18 -0.48 20.86
N GLU A 20 3.02 -1.12 22.02
CA GLU A 20 2.06 -2.22 22.26
C GLU A 20 0.63 -1.95 21.77
N HIS A 21 0.14 -0.71 21.92
CA HIS A 21 -1.21 -0.31 21.53
C HIS A 21 -1.29 0.44 20.20
N SER A 22 -0.23 0.41 19.38
CA SER A 22 -0.24 1.02 18.06
C SER A 22 -1.01 0.16 17.06
N TYR A 23 -1.45 0.76 15.95
CA TYR A 23 -2.01 0.00 14.85
C TYR A 23 -0.99 -1.00 14.28
N ALA A 24 0.29 -0.61 14.19
CA ALA A 24 1.35 -1.45 13.67
C ALA A 24 1.48 -2.81 14.40
N THR A 25 1.15 -2.86 15.71
CA THR A 25 1.20 -4.08 16.53
C THR A 25 -0.16 -4.75 16.72
N ASN A 26 -1.27 -4.15 16.29
CA ASN A 26 -2.64 -4.68 16.50
C ASN A 26 -3.44 -4.89 15.20
N ALA A 27 -2.85 -4.64 14.03
CA ALA A 27 -3.54 -4.75 12.74
C ALA A 27 -3.56 -6.18 12.14
N HIS A 28 -3.76 -7.19 12.99
CA HIS A 28 -3.69 -8.60 12.59
C HIS A 28 -4.81 -9.04 11.65
N ASP A 29 -6.04 -8.53 11.88
CA ASP A 29 -7.20 -8.90 11.06
C ASP A 29 -7.10 -8.28 9.66
N GLN A 30 -6.67 -7.02 9.56
CA GLN A 30 -6.40 -6.35 8.28
C GLN A 30 -5.29 -7.09 7.52
N ARG A 31 -4.21 -7.49 8.23
CA ARG A 31 -3.13 -8.30 7.62
C ARG A 31 -3.65 -9.64 7.10
N ARG A 32 -4.51 -10.31 7.86
CA ARG A 32 -5.14 -11.58 7.43
C ARG A 32 -5.99 -11.37 6.19
N ALA A 33 -6.84 -10.36 6.18
CA ALA A 33 -7.67 -10.02 5.02
C ALA A 33 -6.80 -9.78 3.77
N SER A 34 -5.72 -9.00 3.87
CA SER A 34 -4.78 -8.78 2.77
C SER A 34 -4.11 -10.08 2.29
N TYR A 35 -3.80 -11.00 3.20
CA TYR A 35 -3.21 -12.29 2.84
C TYR A 35 -4.19 -13.23 2.13
N GLU A 36 -5.46 -13.24 2.55
CA GLU A 36 -6.52 -14.04 1.95
C GLU A 36 -6.85 -13.55 0.53
N THR A 37 -6.88 -12.23 0.31
CA THR A 37 -7.17 -11.64 -1.01
C THR A 37 -5.98 -11.53 -1.95
N ARG A 38 -4.77 -11.94 -1.51
CA ARG A 38 -3.53 -11.77 -2.29
C ARG A 38 -3.60 -12.32 -3.72
N HIS A 39 -4.28 -13.44 -3.90
CA HIS A 39 -4.39 -14.10 -5.20
C HIS A 39 -5.19 -13.26 -6.20
N VAL A 40 -6.26 -12.61 -5.73
CA VAL A 40 -7.07 -11.68 -6.52
C VAL A 40 -6.22 -10.49 -6.98
N VAL A 41 -5.42 -9.93 -6.08
CA VAL A 41 -4.52 -8.80 -6.39
C VAL A 41 -3.49 -9.21 -7.44
N VAL A 42 -2.82 -10.35 -7.26
CA VAL A 42 -1.80 -10.85 -8.21
C VAL A 42 -2.40 -11.06 -9.60
N GLU A 43 -3.56 -11.72 -9.68
CA GLU A 43 -4.24 -11.97 -10.96
C GLU A 43 -4.60 -10.66 -11.67
N HIS A 44 -5.22 -9.72 -10.96
CA HIS A 44 -5.64 -8.45 -11.55
C HIS A 44 -4.46 -7.57 -11.97
N VAL A 45 -3.36 -7.56 -11.22
CA VAL A 45 -2.15 -6.81 -11.59
C VAL A 45 -1.54 -7.37 -12.87
N ARG A 46 -1.42 -8.71 -13.01
CA ARG A 46 -0.90 -9.36 -14.23
C ARG A 46 -1.75 -9.02 -15.45
N GLU A 47 -3.07 -9.14 -15.33
CA GLU A 47 -3.99 -8.82 -16.42
C GLU A 47 -3.97 -7.33 -16.77
N MET A 48 -3.86 -6.45 -15.76
CA MET A 48 -3.78 -5.01 -15.97
C MET A 48 -2.51 -4.64 -16.75
N VAL A 49 -1.33 -5.09 -16.31
CA VAL A 49 -0.04 -4.81 -16.98
C VAL A 49 -0.07 -5.27 -18.45
N LYS A 50 -0.62 -6.46 -18.69
CA LYS A 50 -0.80 -7.01 -20.04
C LYS A 50 -1.76 -6.15 -20.88
N LYS A 51 -2.89 -5.73 -20.30
CA LYS A 51 -3.91 -4.92 -20.96
C LYS A 51 -3.38 -3.53 -21.36
N ILE A 52 -2.50 -2.95 -20.55
CA ILE A 52 -1.87 -1.65 -20.84
C ILE A 52 -0.57 -1.78 -21.65
N ALA A 53 -0.29 -2.97 -22.18
CA ALA A 53 0.83 -3.27 -23.07
C ALA A 53 2.21 -2.94 -22.49
N PHE A 54 2.42 -3.22 -21.19
CA PHE A 54 3.74 -3.13 -20.53
C PHE A 54 4.41 -1.74 -20.70
N PRO A 55 3.84 -0.66 -20.15
CA PRO A 55 4.39 0.69 -20.27
C PRO A 55 5.77 0.83 -19.61
N GLY A 56 6.51 1.88 -19.96
CA GLY A 56 7.80 2.18 -19.32
C GLY A 56 7.69 2.68 -17.87
N CYS A 57 6.50 3.12 -17.43
CA CYS A 57 6.25 3.63 -16.09
C CYS A 57 4.86 3.17 -15.59
N ILE A 58 4.80 2.72 -14.34
CA ILE A 58 3.57 2.31 -13.66
C ILE A 58 3.46 3.05 -12.33
N LYS A 59 2.29 3.62 -12.03
CA LYS A 59 2.01 4.23 -10.73
C LYS A 59 1.04 3.37 -9.94
N VAL A 60 1.39 3.12 -8.68
CA VAL A 60 0.58 2.34 -7.72
C VAL A 60 0.23 3.26 -6.56
N ALA A 61 -1.04 3.31 -6.19
CA ALA A 61 -1.50 4.09 -5.04
C ALA A 61 -2.22 3.19 -4.03
N ASP A 62 -1.83 3.29 -2.76
CA ASP A 62 -2.52 2.66 -1.63
C ASP A 62 -3.32 3.73 -0.87
N PHE A 63 -4.65 3.59 -0.85
CA PHE A 63 -5.56 4.55 -0.24
C PHE A 63 -6.03 4.05 1.12
N GLY A 64 -5.69 4.80 2.17
CA GLY A 64 -5.88 4.36 3.57
C GLY A 64 -4.73 3.47 4.04
N CYS A 65 -3.49 3.86 3.73
CA CYS A 65 -2.30 3.05 3.98
C CYS A 65 -1.99 2.84 5.49
N SER A 66 -2.55 3.70 6.36
CA SER A 66 -2.28 3.75 7.79
C SER A 66 -0.76 3.83 8.08
N SER A 67 -0.35 3.37 9.26
CA SER A 67 1.05 3.24 9.67
C SER A 67 1.46 1.77 9.83
N GLY A 68 2.76 1.50 9.74
CA GLY A 68 3.32 0.16 9.96
C GLY A 68 3.46 -0.68 8.68
N GLN A 69 3.71 -1.98 8.87
CA GLN A 69 4.19 -2.85 7.78
C GLN A 69 3.12 -3.28 6.77
N ASN A 70 1.82 -3.16 7.09
CA ASN A 70 0.77 -3.75 6.26
C ASN A 70 0.74 -3.14 4.85
N THR A 71 0.86 -1.82 4.71
CA THR A 71 0.94 -1.15 3.40
C THR A 71 2.15 -1.62 2.59
N LEU A 72 3.32 -1.75 3.24
CA LEU A 72 4.55 -2.20 2.57
C LEU A 72 4.45 -3.65 2.07
N LEU A 73 3.75 -4.53 2.80
CA LEU A 73 3.50 -5.90 2.37
C LEU A 73 2.63 -5.96 1.10
N VAL A 74 1.56 -5.17 1.05
CA VAL A 74 0.68 -5.12 -0.13
C VAL A 74 1.40 -4.51 -1.33
N VAL A 75 2.10 -3.40 -1.13
CA VAL A 75 2.88 -2.75 -2.19
C VAL A 75 3.99 -3.65 -2.70
N SER A 76 4.69 -4.38 -1.83
CA SER A 76 5.74 -5.32 -2.23
C SER A 76 5.17 -6.47 -3.08
N LEU A 77 3.98 -6.97 -2.74
CA LEU A 77 3.29 -7.99 -3.54
C LEU A 77 3.01 -7.47 -4.96
N ILE A 78 2.46 -6.25 -5.06
CA ILE A 78 2.15 -5.61 -6.35
C ILE A 78 3.44 -5.37 -7.15
N PHE A 79 4.46 -4.79 -6.52
CA PHE A 79 5.76 -4.52 -7.13
C PHE A 79 6.36 -5.80 -7.71
N ASN A 80 6.48 -6.87 -6.90
CA ASN A 80 7.04 -8.14 -7.36
C ASN A 80 6.22 -8.73 -8.51
N THR A 81 4.88 -8.66 -8.43
CA THR A 81 4.00 -9.15 -9.50
C THR A 81 4.23 -8.41 -10.82
N ILE A 82 4.41 -7.08 -10.78
CA ILE A 82 4.74 -6.28 -11.97
C ILE A 82 6.09 -6.74 -12.51
N MET A 83 7.13 -6.79 -11.67
CA MET A 83 8.49 -7.15 -12.09
C MET A 83 8.54 -8.54 -12.74
N GLU A 84 7.90 -9.54 -12.11
CA GLU A 84 7.77 -10.89 -12.65
C GLU A 84 7.06 -10.90 -14.02
N SER A 85 6.03 -10.06 -14.19
CA SER A 85 5.28 -9.99 -15.45
C SER A 85 6.15 -9.49 -16.61
N TYR A 86 7.00 -8.48 -16.37
CA TYR A 86 7.93 -7.97 -17.39
C TYR A 86 9.06 -8.96 -17.69
N GLN A 87 9.61 -9.58 -16.64
CA GLN A 87 10.64 -10.61 -16.79
C GLN A 87 10.14 -11.80 -17.62
N HIS A 88 8.89 -12.23 -17.39
CA HIS A 88 8.29 -13.36 -18.10
C HIS A 88 8.22 -13.16 -19.62
N ILE A 89 8.03 -11.93 -20.08
CA ILE A 89 7.96 -11.60 -21.51
C ILE A 89 9.29 -11.09 -22.08
N GLY A 90 10.35 -11.03 -21.27
CA GLY A 90 11.67 -10.55 -21.68
C GLY A 90 11.74 -9.07 -22.01
N GLN A 91 10.87 -8.23 -21.42
CA GLN A 91 10.93 -6.78 -21.58
C GLN A 91 11.77 -6.10 -20.50
N ASN A 92 12.22 -4.88 -20.79
CA ASN A 92 12.89 -4.03 -19.81
C ASN A 92 11.92 -3.69 -18.66
N LEU A 93 12.45 -3.68 -17.44
CA LEU A 93 11.67 -3.39 -16.25
C LEU A 93 11.15 -1.93 -16.27
N PRO A 94 9.92 -1.68 -15.82
CA PRO A 94 9.36 -0.34 -15.79
C PRO A 94 9.88 0.45 -14.58
N GLU A 95 9.79 1.77 -14.66
CA GLU A 95 9.79 2.63 -13.48
C GLU A 95 8.49 2.40 -12.69
N ILE A 96 8.59 2.27 -11.38
CA ILE A 96 7.42 2.03 -10.52
C ILE A 96 7.36 3.11 -9.44
N ASP A 97 6.34 3.97 -9.54
CA ASP A 97 6.03 4.98 -8.53
C ASP A 97 5.02 4.42 -7.53
N ILE A 98 5.36 4.47 -6.24
CA ILE A 98 4.46 4.06 -5.16
C ILE A 98 4.00 5.30 -4.40
N CYS A 99 2.69 5.49 -4.33
CA CYS A 99 2.04 6.58 -3.60
C CYS A 99 1.28 5.99 -2.41
N LEU A 100 1.73 6.31 -1.19
CA LEU A 100 1.01 5.96 0.04
C LEU A 100 0.13 7.13 0.44
N ASN A 101 -1.19 6.92 0.49
CA ASN A 101 -2.16 7.95 0.82
C ASN A 101 -2.93 7.60 2.09
N ASP A 102 -3.07 8.60 2.96
CA ASP A 102 -3.94 8.57 4.13
C ASP A 102 -4.32 10.01 4.51
N LEU A 103 -5.07 10.16 5.59
CA LEU A 103 -5.40 11.44 6.20
C LEU A 103 -4.11 12.18 6.62
N PRO A 104 -4.11 13.54 6.61
CA PRO A 104 -2.89 14.33 6.87
C PRO A 104 -2.22 14.04 8.23
N GLU A 105 -3.02 13.63 9.22
CA GLU A 105 -2.61 13.33 10.58
C GLU A 105 -2.15 11.87 10.76
N ASN A 106 -2.14 11.04 9.71
CA ASN A 106 -1.58 9.70 9.79
C ASN A 106 -0.07 9.73 10.12
N ASP A 107 0.40 8.70 10.82
CA ASP A 107 1.81 8.60 11.23
C ASP A 107 2.69 8.01 10.11
N PHE A 108 2.93 8.82 9.07
CA PHE A 108 3.84 8.46 7.99
C PHE A 108 5.29 8.27 8.45
N ASN A 109 5.70 8.92 9.54
CA ASN A 109 7.06 8.80 10.08
C ASN A 109 7.36 7.37 10.52
N THR A 110 6.39 6.69 11.13
CA THR A 110 6.54 5.27 11.48
C THR A 110 6.69 4.41 10.22
N THR A 111 5.92 4.67 9.17
CA THR A 111 6.02 3.92 7.91
C THR A 111 7.36 4.14 7.19
N PHE A 112 7.84 5.39 7.10
CA PHE A 112 9.09 5.71 6.39
C PHE A 112 10.37 5.30 7.13
N LYS A 113 10.27 4.87 8.38
CA LYS A 113 11.40 4.36 9.17
C LYS A 113 11.58 2.84 9.11
N LEU A 114 10.63 2.12 8.49
CA LEU A 114 10.69 0.67 8.29
C LEU A 114 11.62 0.32 7.13
#